data_AF-A0A924GRE1-F1
#
_entry.id   AF-A0A924GRE1-F1
#
_cell.length_a   1.000
_cell.length_b   1.000
_cell.length_c   1.000
_cell.angle_alpha   90.00
_cell.angle_beta   90.00
_cell.angle_gamma   90.00
#
_symmetry.space_group_name_H-M   'P 1'
#
loop_
_entity.id
_entity.type
_entity.pdbx_description
1 polymer ?
#
loop_
_entity_poly.entity_id
_entity_poly.type
_entity_poly.pdbx_seq_one_letter_code
_entity_poly.pdbx_strand_id
1 'polypeptide(L)'
;SVITLGTPFAGSHRSTNVWRIYELASGRKVARETEKYDLPSAPPVPTTSIYSRSDGIVAWQGSVQRPAAHNLQTENVEVIASHIGLGLNPSAWWTVADRLAQAEGNWQPFERKGTFLHGLIYPDPTRAG
;
A
#
# COMPACT_ATOMS: atom_id res chain seq x y z
N SER A 1 -1.88 -13.04 -7.48
CA SER A 1 -1.68 -12.16 -6.32
C SER A 1 -2.08 -10.74 -6.69
N VAL A 2 -2.33 -9.88 -5.69
CA VAL A 2 -2.61 -8.44 -5.86
C VAL A 2 -1.57 -7.67 -5.08
N ILE A 3 -0.98 -6.64 -5.71
CA ILE A 3 0.00 -5.75 -5.08
C ILE A 3 -0.47 -4.33 -5.31
N THR A 4 -0.63 -3.56 -4.23
CA THR A 4 -0.99 -2.14 -4.31
C THR A 4 0.19 -1.28 -3.86
N LEU A 5 0.32 -0.09 -4.47
CA LEU A 5 1.41 0.84 -4.19
C LEU A 5 0.83 2.22 -3.93
N GLY A 6 0.91 2.69 -2.68
CA GLY A 6 0.44 4.03 -2.28
C GLY A 6 -1.04 4.29 -2.58
N THR A 7 -1.83 3.23 -2.78
CA THR A 7 -3.22 3.35 -3.23
C THR A 7 -4.13 3.39 -2.02
N PRO A 8 -4.93 4.46 -1.81
CA PRO A 8 -5.88 4.49 -0.72
C PRO A 8 -7.12 3.65 -1.05
N PHE A 9 -7.39 2.61 -0.26
CA PHE A 9 -8.55 1.72 -0.40
C PHE A 9 -9.35 1.51 0.91
N ALA A 10 -8.81 1.93 2.06
CA ALA A 10 -9.37 1.74 3.40
C ALA A 10 -9.65 3.07 4.13
N GLY A 11 -10.61 3.90 3.66
CA GLY A 11 -11.03 5.08 4.42
C GLY A 11 -11.87 6.09 3.65
N SER A 12 -12.64 6.89 4.38
CA SER A 12 -13.48 7.97 3.82
C SER A 12 -12.63 9.06 3.17
N HIS A 13 -12.97 9.42 1.93
CA HIS A 13 -12.21 10.22 0.98
C HIS A 13 -11.96 11.69 1.33
N ARG A 14 -12.25 12.14 2.55
CA ARG A 14 -12.01 13.52 3.01
C ARG A 14 -10.62 13.77 3.60
N SER A 15 -9.81 12.73 3.75
CA SER A 15 -8.58 12.80 4.56
C SER A 15 -7.28 12.93 3.77
N THR A 16 -7.26 13.29 2.47
CA THR A 16 -6.00 13.71 1.82
C THR A 16 -6.12 14.57 0.56
N ASN A 17 -5.03 15.30 0.26
CA ASN A 17 -4.86 16.18 -0.91
C ASN A 17 -4.91 15.44 -2.27
N VAL A 18 -5.10 14.11 -2.28
CA VAL A 18 -5.23 13.26 -3.47
C VAL A 18 -6.26 13.80 -4.47
N TRP A 19 -7.41 14.31 -3.98
CA TRP A 19 -8.44 14.86 -4.86
C TRP A 19 -7.90 16.05 -5.68
N ARG A 20 -7.08 16.94 -5.08
CA ARG A 20 -6.51 18.09 -5.79
C ARG A 20 -5.56 17.68 -6.90
N ILE A 21 -4.76 16.63 -6.68
CA ILE A 21 -3.81 16.14 -7.67
C ILE A 21 -4.52 15.40 -8.79
N TYR A 22 -5.50 14.56 -8.46
CA TYR A 22 -6.31 13.89 -9.46
C TYR A 22 -7.12 14.89 -10.30
N GLU A 23 -7.66 15.96 -9.71
CA GLU A 23 -8.29 17.07 -10.46
C GLU A 23 -7.29 17.83 -11.34
N LEU A 24 -6.09 18.13 -10.84
CA LEU A 24 -5.02 18.80 -11.60
C LEU A 24 -4.54 17.97 -12.80
N ALA A 25 -4.37 16.66 -12.62
CA ALA A 25 -3.87 15.76 -13.65
C ALA A 25 -4.95 15.38 -14.67
N SER A 26 -6.19 15.19 -14.24
CA SER A 26 -7.30 14.78 -15.12
C SER A 26 -8.08 15.95 -15.73
N GLY A 27 -7.93 17.17 -15.18
CA GLY A 27 -8.69 18.36 -15.59
C GLY A 27 -10.19 18.28 -15.29
N ARG A 28 -10.65 17.26 -14.56
CA ARG A 28 -12.06 17.02 -14.20
C ARG A 28 -12.27 17.29 -12.72
N LYS A 29 -13.41 17.90 -12.34
CA LYS A 29 -13.81 18.06 -10.92
C LYS A 29 -14.34 16.73 -10.39
N VAL A 30 -13.71 16.20 -9.34
CA VAL A 30 -13.86 14.79 -8.90
C VAL A 30 -14.96 14.66 -7.84
N ALA A 31 -15.79 15.68 -7.70
CA ALA A 31 -16.90 15.73 -6.76
C ALA A 31 -18.03 14.70 -7.05
N ARG A 32 -17.95 13.91 -8.13
CA ARG A 32 -19.06 13.04 -8.59
C ARG A 32 -18.73 11.58 -8.89
N GLU A 33 -17.46 11.15 -8.85
CA GLU A 33 -17.08 9.75 -9.16
C GLU A 33 -16.53 8.95 -7.98
N THR A 34 -16.44 9.55 -6.78
CA THR A 34 -15.83 8.93 -5.61
C THR A 34 -16.79 8.19 -4.68
N GLU A 35 -18.08 8.07 -5.03
CA GLU A 35 -19.08 7.32 -4.24
C GLU A 35 -18.98 5.79 -4.36
N LYS A 36 -18.09 5.24 -5.19
CA LYS A 36 -18.13 3.83 -5.61
C LYS A 36 -17.00 2.92 -5.16
N TYR A 37 -16.05 3.38 -4.35
CA TYR A 37 -14.94 2.55 -3.90
C TYR A 37 -15.09 2.15 -2.43
N ASP A 38 -16.15 1.41 -2.14
CA ASP A 38 -16.22 0.58 -0.94
C ASP A 38 -15.49 -0.75 -1.26
N LEU A 39 -14.16 -0.74 -1.14
CA LEU A 39 -13.33 -1.95 -1.25
C LEU A 39 -12.60 -2.29 0.07
N PRO A 40 -13.28 -2.33 1.24
CA PRO A 40 -12.61 -2.65 2.51
C PRO A 40 -12.19 -4.12 2.60
N SER A 41 -12.67 -4.96 1.69
CA SER A 41 -12.47 -6.40 1.72
C SER A 41 -11.31 -6.80 0.80
N ALA A 42 -10.26 -7.39 1.37
CA ALA A 42 -9.17 -7.95 0.57
C ALA A 42 -9.74 -8.98 -0.43
N PRO A 43 -9.27 -9.01 -1.68
CA PRO A 43 -9.69 -10.04 -2.63
C PRO A 43 -9.27 -11.44 -2.12
N PRO A 44 -9.87 -12.56 -2.58
CA PRO A 44 -9.59 -13.91 -2.06
C PRO A 44 -8.24 -14.50 -2.53
N VAL A 45 -7.24 -13.65 -2.74
CA VAL A 45 -5.90 -14.00 -3.25
C VAL A 45 -4.83 -13.29 -2.41
N PRO A 46 -3.56 -13.74 -2.43
CA PRO A 46 -2.48 -13.05 -1.76
C PRO A 46 -2.47 -11.56 -2.09
N THR A 47 -2.51 -10.72 -1.06
CA THR A 47 -2.65 -9.26 -1.18
C THR A 47 -1.58 -8.55 -0.37
N THR A 48 -0.75 -7.78 -1.04
CA THR A 48 0.31 -6.98 -0.41
C THR A 48 0.06 -5.50 -0.66
N SER A 49 -0.09 -4.72 0.41
CA SER A 49 -0.13 -3.26 0.30
C SER A 49 1.22 -2.64 0.66
N ILE A 50 1.79 -1.90 -0.28
CA ILE A 50 3.03 -1.13 -0.07
C ILE A 50 2.64 0.33 0.15
N TYR A 51 3.02 0.89 1.29
CA TYR A 51 2.68 2.25 1.67
C TYR A 51 3.89 2.98 2.29
N SER A 52 3.77 4.30 2.44
CA SER A 52 4.78 5.09 3.14
C SER A 52 4.13 6.05 4.13
N ARG A 53 4.59 6.06 5.39
CA ARG A 53 4.14 7.06 6.38
C ARG A 53 4.69 8.47 6.07
N SER A 54 5.77 8.57 5.30
CA SER A 54 6.32 9.83 4.78
C SER A 54 5.63 10.30 3.50
N ASP A 55 4.58 9.62 3.05
CA ASP A 55 3.74 10.11 1.96
C ASP A 55 3.00 11.37 2.42
N GLY A 56 3.37 12.52 1.85
CA GLY A 56 2.74 13.81 2.14
C GLY A 56 1.46 14.09 1.33
N ILE A 57 1.03 13.16 0.49
CA ILE A 57 -0.07 13.33 -0.47
C ILE A 57 -1.24 12.40 -0.13
N VAL A 58 -0.97 11.13 0.18
CA VAL A 58 -1.96 10.09 0.53
C VAL A 58 -1.94 9.83 2.03
N ALA A 59 -3.11 9.74 2.67
CA ALA A 59 -3.23 9.33 4.06
C ALA A 59 -2.87 7.86 4.09
N TRP A 60 -1.64 7.55 4.51
CA TRP A 60 -1.11 6.20 4.50
C TRP A 60 -2.01 5.18 5.20
N GLN A 61 -2.80 5.62 6.18
CA GLN A 61 -3.80 4.82 6.88
C GLN A 61 -4.86 4.26 5.92
N GLY A 62 -5.20 5.02 4.88
CA GLY A 62 -6.09 4.60 3.80
C GLY A 62 -5.47 3.54 2.90
N SER A 63 -4.15 3.39 2.90
CA SER A 63 -3.46 2.34 2.14
C SER A 63 -3.16 1.10 3.00
N VAL A 64 -3.59 1.06 4.27
CA VAL A 64 -3.40 -0.10 5.13
C VAL A 64 -4.54 -1.11 4.94
N GLN A 65 -4.19 -2.30 4.48
CA GLN A 65 -5.07 -3.46 4.41
C GLN A 65 -5.39 -3.97 5.80
N ARG A 66 -6.68 -3.93 6.14
CA ARG A 66 -7.18 -4.54 7.37
C ARG A 66 -7.21 -6.06 7.20
N PRO A 67 -6.89 -6.82 8.28
CA PRO A 67 -7.10 -8.25 8.29
C PRO A 67 -8.56 -8.56 7.95
N ALA A 68 -8.77 -9.56 7.09
CA ALA A 68 -10.09 -10.00 6.70
C ALA A 68 -10.26 -11.49 6.96
N ALA A 69 -11.36 -11.89 7.60
CA ALA A 69 -11.56 -13.29 8.01
C ALA A 69 -11.56 -14.27 6.81
N HIS A 70 -11.96 -13.81 5.63
CA HIS A 70 -11.98 -14.60 4.40
C HIS A 70 -10.67 -14.59 3.62
N ASN A 71 -9.68 -13.78 4.00
CA ASN A 71 -8.36 -13.78 3.40
C ASN A 71 -7.27 -13.53 4.46
N LEU A 72 -6.57 -14.60 4.83
CA LEU A 72 -5.45 -14.56 5.78
C LEU A 72 -4.10 -14.21 5.11
N GLN A 73 -4.06 -14.16 3.77
CA GLN A 73 -2.87 -13.88 2.97
C GLN A 73 -2.78 -12.39 2.64
N THR A 74 -2.98 -11.54 3.65
CA THR A 74 -2.92 -10.09 3.52
C THR A 74 -1.77 -9.53 4.33
N GLU A 75 -1.00 -8.61 3.76
CA GLU A 75 0.08 -7.94 4.48
C GLU A 75 0.24 -6.46 4.08
N ASN A 76 0.90 -5.71 4.96
CA ASN A 76 1.21 -4.31 4.78
C ASN A 76 2.72 -4.09 4.94
N VAL A 77 3.37 -3.59 3.90
CA VAL A 77 4.79 -3.30 3.87
C VAL A 77 4.98 -1.80 3.83
N GLU A 78 5.64 -1.26 4.86
CA GLU A 78 6.03 0.14 4.88
C GLU A 78 7.39 0.32 4.20
N VAL A 79 7.50 1.36 3.37
CA VAL A 79 8.76 1.85 2.82
C VAL A 79 8.92 3.34 3.12
N ILE A 80 10.15 3.84 3.09
CA ILE A 80 10.45 5.27 3.27
C ILE A 80 10.51 5.93 1.89
N ALA A 81 9.47 6.68 1.52
CA ALA A 81 9.39 7.39 0.25
C ALA A 81 8.43 8.59 0.35
N SER A 82 8.64 9.60 -0.50
CA SER A 82 7.58 10.55 -0.85
C SER A 82 6.59 9.89 -1.81
N HIS A 83 5.40 10.46 -2.02
CA HIS A 83 4.40 9.90 -2.93
C HIS A 83 4.96 9.61 -4.34
N ILE A 84 5.62 10.61 -4.94
CA ILE A 84 6.26 10.47 -6.25
C ILE A 84 7.45 9.51 -6.17
N GLY A 85 8.24 9.62 -5.09
CA GLY A 85 9.38 8.74 -4.84
C GLY A 85 8.98 7.28 -4.66
N LEU A 86 7.73 6.99 -4.28
CA LEU A 86 7.24 5.63 -4.02
C LEU A 86 7.25 4.76 -5.27
N GLY A 87 6.87 5.33 -6.43
CA GLY A 87 6.88 4.64 -7.72
C GLY A 87 8.29 4.30 -8.22
N LEU A 88 9.32 5.01 -7.74
CA LEU A 88 10.72 4.80 -8.11
C LEU A 88 11.55 4.23 -6.96
N ASN A 89 10.91 3.90 -5.83
CA ASN A 89 11.60 3.50 -4.62
C ASN A 89 12.16 2.07 -4.78
N PRO A 90 13.48 1.85 -4.66
CA PRO A 90 14.07 0.52 -4.80
C PRO A 90 13.50 -0.51 -3.83
N SER A 91 13.13 -0.10 -2.61
CA SER A 91 12.51 -0.97 -1.60
C SER A 91 11.08 -1.37 -1.98
N ALA A 92 10.33 -0.46 -2.62
CA ALA A 92 9.03 -0.81 -3.18
C ALA A 92 9.18 -1.86 -4.29
N TRP A 93 10.11 -1.65 -5.23
CA TRP A 93 10.37 -2.58 -6.33
C TRP A 93 10.91 -3.93 -5.85
N TRP A 94 11.77 -3.94 -4.84
CA TRP A 94 12.21 -5.18 -4.21
C TRP A 94 11.03 -5.96 -3.60
N THR A 95 10.14 -5.27 -2.89
CA THR A 95 8.94 -5.90 -2.32
C THR A 95 8.06 -6.50 -3.42
N VAL A 96 7.87 -5.78 -4.53
CA VAL A 96 7.13 -6.29 -5.70
C VAL A 96 7.81 -7.55 -6.25
N ALA A 97 9.12 -7.50 -6.48
CA ALA A 97 9.88 -8.63 -7.02
C ALA A 97 9.80 -9.86 -6.10
N ASP A 98 9.96 -9.67 -4.79
CA ASP A 98 9.84 -10.75 -3.79
C ASP A 98 8.45 -11.38 -3.82
N ARG A 99 7.38 -10.58 -3.86
CA ARG A 99 6.00 -11.08 -3.96
C ARG A 99 5.73 -11.85 -5.24
N LEU A 100 6.28 -11.39 -6.36
CA LEU A 100 6.12 -12.05 -7.65
C LEU A 100 6.98 -13.31 -7.80
N ALA A 101 8.05 -13.45 -7.01
CA ALA A 101 8.91 -14.63 -7.01
C ALA A 101 8.30 -15.83 -6.27
N GLN A 102 7.25 -15.63 -5.49
CA GLN A 102 6.58 -16.72 -4.76
C GLN A 102 5.78 -17.61 -5.71
N ALA A 103 5.97 -18.92 -5.60
CA ALA A 103 5.17 -19.90 -6.34
C ALA A 103 3.71 -19.88 -5.87
N GLU A 104 2.78 -20.17 -6.80
CA GLU A 104 1.37 -20.29 -6.48
C GLU A 104 1.14 -21.34 -5.37
N GLY A 105 0.26 -21.00 -4.41
CA GLY A 105 -0.02 -21.85 -3.25
C GLY A 105 1.04 -21.82 -2.13
N ASN A 106 2.23 -21.26 -2.38
CA ASN A 106 3.33 -21.18 -1.42
C ASN A 106 3.54 -19.76 -0.88
N TRP A 107 2.44 -19.04 -0.64
CA TRP A 107 2.53 -17.68 -0.14
C TRP A 107 3.25 -17.63 1.22
N GLN A 108 4.15 -16.67 1.36
CA GLN A 108 4.85 -16.37 2.61
C GLN A 108 4.79 -14.86 2.88
N PRO A 109 4.63 -14.44 4.14
CA PRO A 109 4.72 -13.03 4.52
C PRO A 109 6.10 -12.44 4.17
N PHE A 110 6.15 -11.12 3.94
CA PHE A 110 7.40 -10.44 3.68
C PHE A 110 8.36 -10.53 4.85
N GLU A 111 9.56 -11.02 4.57
CA GLU A 111 10.60 -11.07 5.57
C GLU A 111 11.38 -9.74 5.66
N ARG A 112 11.04 -8.95 6.68
CA ARG A 112 11.73 -7.68 6.99
C ARG A 112 13.06 -7.87 7.72
N LYS A 113 13.25 -9.02 8.41
CA LYS A 113 14.34 -9.23 9.38
C LYS A 113 15.43 -10.20 8.91
N GLY A 114 15.38 -10.68 7.66
CA GLY A 114 16.31 -11.70 7.17
C GLY A 114 17.78 -11.25 7.14
N THR A 115 18.04 -9.95 7.03
CA THR A 115 19.38 -9.33 7.18
C THR A 115 19.29 -8.02 7.96
N PHE A 116 20.35 -7.64 8.68
CA PHE A 116 20.43 -6.37 9.41
C PHE A 116 20.12 -5.15 8.52
N LEU A 117 20.52 -5.20 7.24
CA LEU A 117 20.27 -4.14 6.26
C LEU A 117 18.78 -4.01 5.88
N HIS A 118 18.04 -5.11 5.77
CA HIS A 118 16.60 -5.06 5.49
C HIS A 118 15.81 -4.36 6.60
N GLY A 119 16.19 -4.54 7.86
CA GLY A 119 15.54 -3.86 8.99
C GLY A 119 15.75 -2.34 9.02
N LEU A 120 16.79 -1.82 8.37
CA LEU A 120 17.04 -0.38 8.21
C LEU A 120 16.23 0.22 7.05
N ILE A 121 15.94 -0.58 6.04
CA ILE A 121 15.27 -0.15 4.80
C ILE A 121 13.75 -0.29 4.90
N TYR A 122 13.26 -1.28 5.65
CA TYR A 122 11.84 -1.55 5.89
C TYR A 122 11.48 -1.26 7.34
N PRO A 123 10.81 -0.13 7.61
CA PRO A 123 10.37 0.21 8.96
C PRO A 123 9.40 -0.82 9.54
N ASP A 124 9.29 -0.84 10.87
CA ASP A 124 8.26 -1.64 11.53
C ASP A 124 6.88 -0.98 11.35
N PRO A 125 5.93 -1.59 10.61
CA PRO A 125 4.62 -1.00 10.36
C PRO A 125 3.75 -0.96 11.63
N THR A 126 4.12 -1.72 12.68
CA THR A 126 3.45 -1.70 13.98
C THR A 126 4.02 -0.69 14.97
N ARG A 127 5.11 0.01 14.64
CA ARG A 127 5.69 1.01 15.55
C ARG A 127 4.70 2.15 15.81
N ALA A 128 4.72 2.67 17.03
CA ALA A 128 4.00 3.88 17.39
C ALA A 128 4.40 4.99 16.39
N GLY A 129 3.38 5.63 15.80
CA GLY A 129 3.54 6.78 14.90
C GLY A 129 3.55 8.08 15.67
#